data_AF-A0A1F9ZNG1-F1
#
_entry.id   AF-A0A1F9ZNG1-F1
#
_cell.length_a   1.000
_cell.length_b   1.000
_cell.length_c   1.000
_cell.angle_alpha   90.00
_cell.angle_beta   90.00
_cell.angle_gamma   90.00
#
_symmetry.space_group_name_H-M   'P 1'
#
loop_
_entity.id
_entity.type
_entity.pdbx_description
1 polymer ?
#
loop_
_entity_poly.entity_id
_entity_poly.type
_entity_poly.pdbx_seq_one_letter_code
_entity_poly.pdbx_strand_id
1 'polypeptide(L)'
;MGKSSQTSLTSEKRETLLSWMKSIGVAGVKDVKKSMRILLIQLAIFASIQLIFWWNVSANIIPAAIHGPIVFLTATYNDVIPKTLYWVILFTFGRRLFNKIKTVGFAKAMAPVRNLIPELKSAYAGLGAKAVSLAWFGVGVGLIIANNFASYSRFSGARNKFDKYFIAILISFTISYLLGEGRKHWIFKFTRLLVSDVTHAFHIKNHHTDNHTYVALSGFIIGLLADAPLILMKSMYGGYYLGLGCIALAVILVFSKVNAKVPG
;
A
#
# COMPACT_ATOMS: atom_id res chain seq x y z
N MET A 1 -26.02 -50.88 -1.25
CA MET A 1 -27.10 -50.01 -1.75
C MET A 1 -27.33 -48.89 -0.74
N GLY A 2 -26.79 -47.70 -1.01
CA GLY A 2 -27.02 -46.49 -0.21
C GLY A 2 -26.88 -45.32 -1.17
N LYS A 3 -28.02 -44.71 -1.51
CA LYS A 3 -28.16 -43.71 -2.57
C LYS A 3 -27.27 -42.50 -2.31
N SER A 4 -26.59 -42.10 -3.37
CA SER A 4 -25.92 -40.82 -3.56
C SER A 4 -26.85 -39.64 -3.28
N SER A 5 -26.61 -38.92 -2.19
CA SER A 5 -27.06 -37.54 -2.06
C SER A 5 -26.05 -36.65 -2.77
N GLN A 6 -26.12 -36.62 -4.10
CA GLN A 6 -25.62 -35.50 -4.89
C GLN A 6 -26.45 -34.28 -4.53
N THR A 7 -26.07 -33.59 -3.46
CA THR A 7 -26.57 -32.26 -3.18
C THR A 7 -26.02 -31.37 -4.28
N SER A 8 -26.92 -30.98 -5.17
CA SER A 8 -26.72 -30.05 -6.28
C SER A 8 -25.82 -28.88 -5.89
N LEU A 9 -24.57 -28.93 -6.36
CA LEU A 9 -23.71 -27.76 -6.48
C LEU A 9 -24.34 -26.86 -7.54
N THR A 10 -25.33 -26.06 -7.15
CA THR A 10 -25.73 -24.88 -7.90
C THR A 10 -24.47 -24.06 -8.11
N SER A 11 -24.15 -23.80 -9.38
CA SER A 11 -23.10 -22.91 -9.87
C SER A 11 -23.04 -21.63 -9.04
N GLU A 12 -22.23 -21.63 -7.97
CA GLU A 12 -21.88 -20.42 -7.25
C GLU A 12 -21.01 -19.61 -8.21
N LYS A 13 -21.58 -18.53 -8.72
CA LYS A 13 -20.94 -17.63 -9.68
C LYS A 13 -19.60 -17.20 -9.07
N ARG A 14 -18.48 -17.69 -9.65
CA ARG A 14 -17.13 -17.43 -9.15
C ARG A 14 -16.92 -15.93 -8.96
N GLU A 15 -16.62 -15.52 -7.73
CA GLU A 15 -16.38 -14.12 -7.39
C GLU A 15 -15.07 -13.67 -8.08
N THR A 16 -15.16 -12.66 -8.97
CA THR A 16 -14.02 -11.99 -9.62
C THR A 16 -13.71 -10.67 -8.93
N LEU A 17 -12.51 -10.12 -9.12
CA LEU A 17 -12.13 -8.80 -8.60
C LEU A 17 -13.13 -7.74 -9.06
N LEU A 18 -13.51 -7.76 -10.34
CA LEU A 18 -14.45 -6.80 -10.91
C LEU A 18 -15.86 -6.95 -10.31
N SER A 19 -16.31 -8.19 -10.09
CA SER A 19 -17.61 -8.43 -9.43
C SER A 19 -17.61 -7.99 -7.96
N TRP A 20 -16.50 -8.16 -7.26
CA TRP A 20 -16.33 -7.74 -5.87
C TRP A 20 -16.19 -6.21 -5.76
N MET A 21 -15.45 -5.58 -6.66
CA MET A 21 -15.39 -4.12 -6.76
C MET A 21 -16.76 -3.53 -7.11
N LYS A 22 -17.52 -4.18 -8.00
CA LYS A 22 -18.90 -3.78 -8.31
C LYS A 22 -19.81 -3.92 -7.09
N SER A 23 -19.71 -4.98 -6.31
CA SER A 23 -20.53 -5.15 -5.10
C SER A 23 -20.19 -4.13 -4.02
N ILE A 24 -18.89 -3.82 -3.83
CA ILE A 24 -18.45 -2.71 -2.99
C ILE A 24 -18.96 -1.38 -3.53
N GLY A 25 -18.90 -1.17 -4.85
CA GLY A 25 -19.39 0.04 -5.51
C GLY A 25 -20.89 0.23 -5.30
N VAL A 26 -21.69 -0.81 -5.49
CA VAL A 26 -23.15 -0.77 -5.28
C VAL A 26 -23.50 -0.56 -3.80
N ALA A 27 -22.80 -1.22 -2.88
CA ALA A 27 -22.96 -0.99 -1.45
C ALA A 27 -22.56 0.45 -1.07
N GLY A 28 -21.45 0.93 -1.63
CA GLY A 28 -20.95 2.29 -1.47
C GLY A 28 -21.94 3.33 -1.99
N VAL A 29 -22.56 3.11 -3.16
CA VAL A 29 -23.59 3.99 -3.74
C VAL A 29 -24.83 4.10 -2.85
N LYS A 30 -25.21 3.03 -2.14
CA LYS A 30 -26.30 3.12 -1.14
C LYS A 30 -25.93 4.02 0.04
N ASP A 31 -24.65 4.05 0.41
CA ASP A 31 -24.10 4.94 1.44
C ASP A 31 -23.56 6.27 0.90
N VAL A 32 -23.62 6.52 -0.42
CA VAL A 32 -23.04 7.70 -1.07
C VAL A 32 -23.68 8.97 -0.54
N LYS A 33 -24.98 9.01 -0.26
CA LYS A 33 -25.58 10.27 0.23
C LYS A 33 -24.98 10.73 1.58
N LYS A 34 -24.68 9.79 2.47
CA LYS A 34 -24.06 10.08 3.78
C LYS A 34 -22.55 10.30 3.64
N SER A 35 -21.87 9.46 2.85
CA SER A 35 -20.43 9.54 2.62
C SER A 35 -20.02 10.75 1.77
N MET A 36 -20.82 11.13 0.77
CA MET A 36 -20.64 12.32 -0.06
C MET A 36 -20.83 13.60 0.75
N ARG A 37 -21.77 13.65 1.70
CA ARG A 37 -21.87 14.79 2.63
C ARG A 37 -20.62 14.93 3.47
N ILE A 38 -20.08 13.82 3.99
CA ILE A 38 -18.82 13.82 4.77
C ILE A 38 -17.64 14.21 3.87
N LEU A 39 -17.55 13.67 2.65
CA LEU A 39 -16.50 13.99 1.67
C LEU A 39 -16.57 15.44 1.22
N LEU A 40 -17.77 15.98 0.97
CA LEU A 40 -17.97 17.39 0.62
C LEU A 40 -17.58 18.29 1.79
N ILE A 41 -17.89 17.91 3.04
CA ILE A 41 -17.42 18.65 4.23
C ILE A 41 -15.89 18.57 4.31
N GLN A 42 -15.28 17.40 4.10
CA GLN A 42 -13.83 17.25 4.10
C GLN A 42 -13.16 18.05 2.98
N LEU A 43 -13.73 18.02 1.77
CA LEU A 43 -13.28 18.80 0.61
C LEU A 43 -13.49 20.29 0.82
N ALA A 44 -14.59 20.71 1.45
CA ALA A 44 -14.86 22.11 1.77
C ALA A 44 -13.90 22.61 2.85
N ILE A 45 -13.68 21.84 3.93
CA ILE A 45 -12.64 22.16 4.93
C ILE A 45 -11.27 22.24 4.25
N PHE A 46 -10.96 21.31 3.35
CA PHE A 46 -9.71 21.32 2.59
C PHE A 46 -9.58 22.53 1.68
N ALA A 47 -10.63 22.89 0.93
CA ALA A 47 -10.67 24.08 0.09
C ALA A 47 -10.54 25.35 0.92
N SER A 48 -11.18 25.42 2.09
CA SER A 48 -11.07 26.52 3.04
C SER A 48 -9.68 26.63 3.63
N ILE A 49 -9.06 25.51 4.04
CA ILE A 49 -7.65 25.48 4.49
C ILE A 49 -6.77 25.96 3.34
N GLN A 50 -6.91 25.42 2.13
CA GLN A 50 -6.12 25.87 0.99
C GLN A 50 -6.32 27.36 0.69
N LEU A 51 -7.54 27.89 0.78
CA LEU A 51 -7.84 29.32 0.58
C LEU A 51 -7.26 30.20 1.70
N ILE A 52 -7.40 29.81 2.96
CA ILE A 52 -6.86 30.53 4.14
C ILE A 52 -5.34 30.48 4.17
N PHE A 53 -4.76 29.37 3.72
CA PHE A 53 -3.32 29.13 3.69
C PHE A 53 -2.69 29.40 2.31
N TRP A 54 -3.40 30.07 1.39
CA TRP A 54 -2.90 30.35 0.05
C TRP A 54 -1.85 31.46 0.07
N TRP A 55 -0.59 31.02 -0.05
CA TRP A 55 0.67 31.67 -0.45
C TRP A 55 1.10 33.03 0.15
N ASN A 56 0.25 34.02 0.38
CA ASN A 56 0.71 35.37 0.77
C ASN A 56 0.17 35.92 2.10
N VAL A 57 -0.91 35.38 2.65
CA VAL A 57 -1.51 35.92 3.89
C VAL A 57 -0.97 35.25 5.16
N SER A 58 -0.60 33.97 5.07
CA SER A 58 -0.43 33.12 6.26
C SER A 58 1.02 33.00 6.73
N ALA A 59 2.01 33.25 5.86
CA ALA A 59 3.43 33.18 6.23
C ALA A 59 3.82 34.19 7.33
N ASN A 60 3.07 35.29 7.46
CA ASN A 60 3.35 36.35 8.44
C ASN A 60 2.54 36.24 9.75
N ILE A 61 1.55 35.34 9.82
CA ILE A 61 0.59 35.25 10.95
C ILE A 61 0.77 33.94 11.73
N ILE A 62 1.40 32.93 11.14
CA ILE A 62 1.55 31.61 11.76
C ILE A 62 2.78 31.59 12.70
N PRO A 63 2.63 31.22 13.98
CA PRO A 63 3.74 31.03 14.90
C PRO A 63 4.78 30.04 14.36
N ALA A 64 6.07 30.36 14.50
CA ALA A 64 7.19 29.56 13.96
C ALA A 64 7.14 28.07 14.35
N ALA A 65 6.58 27.74 15.51
CA ALA A 65 6.43 26.37 16.01
C ALA A 65 5.49 25.49 15.16
N ILE A 66 4.46 26.06 14.53
CA ILE A 66 3.50 25.33 13.66
C ILE A 66 3.68 25.68 12.18
N HIS A 67 4.53 26.65 11.87
CA HIS A 67 4.87 27.05 10.51
C HIS A 67 5.46 25.88 9.70
N GLY A 68 6.35 25.08 10.29
CA GLY A 68 6.94 23.91 9.64
C GLY A 68 5.90 22.90 9.14
N PRO A 69 5.03 22.35 10.02
CA PRO A 69 3.97 21.43 9.63
C PRO A 69 2.96 22.02 8.63
N ILE A 70 2.62 23.30 8.75
CA ILE A 70 1.61 23.94 7.88
C ILE A 70 2.18 24.23 6.50
N VAL A 71 3.40 24.77 6.39
CA VAL A 71 4.13 24.91 5.13
C VAL A 71 4.40 23.54 4.52
N PHE A 72 4.75 22.54 5.35
CA PHE A 72 4.86 21.16 4.91
C PHE A 72 3.54 20.57 4.43
N LEU A 73 2.35 21.07 4.84
CA LEU A 73 1.04 20.62 4.35
C LEU A 73 0.55 21.35 3.10
N THR A 74 1.02 22.60 2.88
CA THR A 74 0.56 23.47 1.79
C THR A 74 1.56 23.55 0.64
N ALA A 75 2.87 23.55 0.92
CA ALA A 75 3.96 23.54 -0.06
C ALA A 75 4.32 22.14 -0.58
N THR A 76 3.80 21.09 0.07
CA THR A 76 3.89 19.73 -0.43
C THR A 76 3.03 19.59 -1.70
N TYR A 77 3.74 19.47 -2.83
CA TYR A 77 3.26 19.06 -4.15
C TYR A 77 2.45 20.08 -4.94
N ASN A 78 3.04 20.50 -6.06
CA ASN A 78 2.32 21.07 -7.20
C ASN A 78 1.57 19.98 -8.01
N ASP A 79 1.81 18.70 -7.75
CA ASP A 79 1.23 17.58 -8.50
C ASP A 79 0.03 16.94 -7.78
N VAL A 80 -1.04 16.69 -8.53
CA VAL A 80 -2.34 16.22 -8.02
C VAL A 80 -2.24 14.81 -7.41
N ILE A 81 -1.52 13.88 -8.05
CA ILE A 81 -1.57 12.45 -7.68
C ILE A 81 -0.98 12.16 -6.28
N PRO A 82 0.27 12.55 -5.95
CA PRO A 82 0.82 12.27 -4.61
C PRO A 82 0.05 13.02 -3.52
N LYS A 83 -0.42 14.23 -3.81
CA LYS A 83 -1.23 15.03 -2.88
C LYS A 83 -2.56 14.36 -2.57
N THR A 84 -3.28 13.87 -3.59
CA THR A 84 -4.53 13.13 -3.39
C THR A 84 -4.27 11.86 -2.58
N LEU A 85 -3.22 11.09 -2.88
CA LEU A 85 -2.89 9.86 -2.15
C LEU A 85 -2.60 10.15 -0.67
N TYR A 86 -1.78 11.18 -0.39
CA TYR A 86 -1.48 11.64 0.95
C TYR A 86 -2.75 11.95 1.75
N TRP A 87 -3.64 12.78 1.18
CA TRP A 87 -4.87 13.19 1.86
C TRP A 87 -5.84 12.04 2.05
N VAL A 88 -5.98 11.15 1.06
CA VAL A 88 -6.78 9.94 1.19
C VAL A 88 -6.28 9.09 2.36
N ILE A 89 -4.97 8.85 2.46
CA ILE A 89 -4.39 8.08 3.58
C ILE A 89 -4.65 8.80 4.91
N LEU A 90 -4.39 10.10 5.00
CA LEU A 90 -4.58 10.87 6.23
C LEU A 90 -6.04 10.85 6.71
N PHE A 91 -7.00 11.08 5.81
CA PHE A 91 -8.41 11.18 6.18
C PHE A 91 -9.11 9.82 6.37
N THR A 92 -8.67 8.79 5.67
CA THR A 92 -9.26 7.44 5.83
C THR A 92 -8.57 6.69 6.97
N PHE A 93 -7.27 6.45 6.82
CA PHE A 93 -6.48 5.67 7.76
C PHE A 93 -6.09 6.49 9.00
N GLY A 94 -5.62 7.73 8.82
CA GLY A 94 -5.23 8.59 9.94
C GLY A 94 -6.39 8.87 10.90
N ARG A 95 -7.58 9.18 10.40
CA ARG A 95 -8.80 9.32 11.22
C ARG A 95 -9.13 8.04 11.99
N ARG A 96 -9.07 6.88 11.32
CA ARG A 96 -9.33 5.57 11.95
C ARG A 96 -8.33 5.30 13.07
N LEU A 97 -7.04 5.55 12.84
CA LEU A 97 -5.98 5.36 13.81
C LEU A 97 -6.11 6.33 14.99
N PHE A 98 -6.38 7.61 14.72
CA PHE A 98 -6.59 8.62 15.76
C PHE A 98 -7.77 8.26 16.67
N ASN A 99 -8.90 7.85 16.09
CA ASN A 99 -10.05 7.39 16.86
C ASN A 99 -9.69 6.17 17.73
N LYS A 100 -8.90 5.24 17.20
CA LYS A 100 -8.43 4.06 17.94
C LYS A 100 -7.47 4.43 19.07
N ILE A 101 -6.55 5.37 18.85
CA ILE A 101 -5.67 5.91 19.90
C ILE A 101 -6.52 6.56 21.00
N LYS A 102 -7.54 7.33 20.64
CA LYS A 102 -8.44 7.97 21.60
C LYS A 102 -9.23 6.95 22.43
N THR A 103 -9.66 5.84 21.83
CA THR A 103 -10.51 4.86 22.53
C THR A 103 -9.74 3.84 23.35
N VAL A 104 -8.60 3.34 22.85
CA VAL A 104 -7.85 2.23 23.49
C VAL A 104 -6.43 2.58 23.89
N GLY A 105 -5.96 3.81 23.61
CA GLY A 105 -4.61 4.28 23.92
C GLY A 105 -3.59 3.96 22.82
N PHE A 106 -2.48 4.71 22.80
CA PHE A 106 -1.46 4.63 21.75
C PHE A 106 -0.81 3.23 21.66
N ALA A 107 -0.40 2.66 22.80
CA ALA A 107 0.27 1.36 22.84
C ALA A 107 -0.60 0.24 22.23
N LYS A 108 -1.89 0.18 22.58
CA LYS A 108 -2.83 -0.82 22.04
C LYS A 108 -3.18 -0.53 20.57
N ALA A 109 -3.31 0.75 20.20
CA ALA A 109 -3.57 1.12 18.82
C ALA A 109 -2.44 0.71 17.88
N MET A 110 -1.19 0.71 18.35
CA MET A 110 0.02 0.35 17.58
C MET A 110 0.38 -1.14 17.63
N ALA A 111 -0.32 -1.95 18.41
CA ALA A 111 -0.10 -3.40 18.50
C ALA A 111 -0.06 -4.13 17.14
N PRO A 112 -0.89 -3.78 16.13
CA PRO A 112 -0.80 -4.38 14.79
C PRO A 112 0.60 -4.27 14.17
N VAL A 113 1.27 -3.13 14.30
CA VAL A 113 2.61 -2.92 13.73
C VAL A 113 3.62 -3.87 14.38
N ARG A 114 3.50 -4.11 15.69
CA ARG A 114 4.34 -5.08 16.41
C ARG A 114 4.09 -6.51 15.96
N ASN A 115 2.83 -6.84 15.63
CA ASN A 115 2.44 -8.16 15.14
C ASN A 115 2.92 -8.44 13.70
N LEU A 116 3.39 -7.42 12.97
CA LEU A 116 3.89 -7.58 11.61
C LEU A 116 5.03 -8.60 11.53
N ILE A 117 6.02 -8.48 12.42
CA ILE A 117 7.24 -9.29 12.44
C ILE A 117 6.97 -10.78 12.70
N PRO A 118 6.25 -11.19 13.78
CA PRO A 118 6.01 -12.60 14.03
C PRO A 118 5.19 -13.26 12.91
N GLU A 119 4.18 -12.56 12.38
CA GLU A 119 3.39 -13.03 11.23
C GLU A 119 4.24 -13.13 9.96
N LEU A 120 5.15 -12.19 9.72
CA LEU A 120 6.09 -12.26 8.59
C LEU A 120 6.97 -13.50 8.71
N LYS A 121 7.53 -13.78 9.90
CA LYS A 121 8.36 -14.98 10.15
C LYS A 121 7.56 -16.26 9.87
N SER A 122 6.32 -16.33 10.34
CA SER A 122 5.43 -17.46 10.08
C SER A 122 5.12 -17.63 8.59
N ALA A 123 4.80 -16.52 7.89
CA ALA A 123 4.56 -16.54 6.45
C ALA A 123 5.81 -16.94 5.64
N TYR A 124 6.99 -16.50 6.07
CA TYR A 124 8.27 -16.89 5.47
C TYR A 124 8.54 -18.38 5.64
N ALA A 125 8.33 -18.92 6.85
CA ALA A 125 8.47 -20.35 7.12
C ALA A 125 7.50 -21.19 6.28
N GLY A 126 6.24 -20.75 6.16
CA GLY A 126 5.21 -21.45 5.38
C GLY A 126 5.44 -21.44 3.86
N LEU A 127 6.22 -20.49 3.33
CA LEU A 127 6.57 -20.41 1.90
C LEU A 127 7.98 -20.92 1.59
N GLY A 128 8.83 -21.04 2.61
CA GLY A 128 10.22 -21.46 2.52
C GLY A 128 10.97 -20.73 1.42
N ALA A 129 11.51 -21.49 0.48
CA ALA A 129 12.31 -20.99 -0.63
C ALA A 129 11.63 -19.96 -1.54
N LYS A 130 10.29 -19.99 -1.67
CA LYS A 130 9.52 -19.05 -2.49
C LYS A 130 9.34 -17.69 -1.82
N ALA A 131 9.50 -17.62 -0.49
CA ALA A 131 9.40 -16.37 0.24
C ALA A 131 10.47 -15.36 -0.20
N VAL A 132 11.68 -15.84 -0.48
CA VAL A 132 12.81 -14.99 -0.88
C VAL A 132 12.56 -14.31 -2.22
N SER A 133 12.09 -15.04 -3.24
CA SER A 133 11.78 -14.43 -4.54
C SER A 133 10.63 -13.44 -4.45
N LEU A 134 9.57 -13.75 -3.69
CA LEU A 134 8.45 -12.83 -3.46
C LEU A 134 8.87 -11.57 -2.71
N ALA A 135 9.74 -11.70 -1.71
CA ALA A 135 10.27 -10.57 -0.97
C ALA A 135 11.08 -9.65 -1.88
N TRP A 136 11.99 -10.19 -2.69
CA TRP A 136 12.78 -9.41 -3.66
C TRP A 136 11.91 -8.75 -4.72
N PHE A 137 10.89 -9.45 -5.22
CA PHE A 137 9.93 -8.87 -6.14
C PHE A 137 9.22 -7.67 -5.49
N GLY A 138 8.73 -7.85 -4.25
CA GLY A 138 8.11 -6.77 -3.47
C GLY A 138 9.06 -5.58 -3.28
N VAL A 139 10.30 -5.82 -2.83
CA VAL A 139 11.34 -4.79 -2.66
C VAL A 139 11.55 -4.02 -3.95
N GLY A 140 11.66 -4.73 -5.08
CA GLY A 140 11.89 -4.09 -6.37
C GLY A 140 10.75 -3.18 -6.82
N VAL A 141 9.51 -3.63 -6.66
CA VAL A 141 8.32 -2.80 -6.93
C VAL A 141 8.26 -1.61 -5.98
N GLY A 142 8.58 -1.79 -4.69
CA GLY A 142 8.64 -0.73 -3.69
C GLY A 142 9.62 0.37 -4.06
N LEU A 143 10.84 0.00 -4.44
CA LEU A 143 11.89 0.93 -4.87
C LEU A 143 11.49 1.73 -6.11
N ILE A 144 10.91 1.07 -7.12
CA ILE A 144 10.43 1.75 -8.35
C ILE A 144 9.36 2.79 -8.01
N ILE A 145 8.39 2.42 -7.15
CA ILE A 145 7.30 3.31 -6.76
C ILE A 145 7.81 4.46 -5.88
N ALA A 146 8.69 4.21 -4.91
CA ALA A 146 9.28 5.26 -4.09
C ALA A 146 10.11 6.25 -4.93
N ASN A 147 10.95 5.73 -5.83
CA ASN A 147 11.75 6.57 -6.72
C ASN A 147 10.87 7.37 -7.68
N ASN A 148 9.73 6.82 -8.11
CA ASN A 148 8.72 7.56 -8.86
C ASN A 148 8.20 8.75 -8.02
N PHE A 149 7.74 8.53 -6.78
CA PHE A 149 7.32 9.64 -5.92
C PHE A 149 8.43 10.68 -5.68
N ALA A 150 9.68 10.26 -5.50
CA ALA A 150 10.83 11.13 -5.31
C ALA A 150 11.23 11.91 -6.58
N SER A 151 11.09 11.30 -7.76
CA SER A 151 11.52 11.86 -9.05
C SER A 151 10.47 12.75 -9.72
N TYR A 152 9.20 12.68 -9.30
CA TYR A 152 8.13 13.50 -9.86
C TYR A 152 8.23 14.97 -9.41
N SER A 153 9.02 15.76 -10.14
CA SER A 153 8.87 17.20 -10.28
C SER A 153 9.62 17.63 -11.53
N ARG A 154 8.88 18.17 -12.52
CA ARG A 154 9.43 18.79 -13.74
C ARG A 154 10.17 20.10 -13.46
N PHE A 155 10.04 20.65 -12.26
CA PHE A 155 10.71 21.88 -11.84
C PHE A 155 11.83 21.56 -10.84
N SER A 156 13.07 21.89 -11.20
CA SER A 156 14.27 21.65 -10.38
C SER A 156 14.25 22.38 -9.04
N GLY A 157 13.56 23.53 -8.95
CA GLY A 157 13.42 24.34 -7.74
C GLY A 157 12.35 23.88 -6.73
N ALA A 158 11.44 22.98 -7.11
CA ALA A 158 10.37 22.46 -6.23
C ALA A 158 10.64 21.01 -5.73
N ARG A 159 11.89 20.56 -5.83
CA ARG A 159 12.33 19.21 -5.43
C ARG A 159 12.59 19.10 -3.92
N ASN A 160 11.56 19.29 -3.10
CA ASN A 160 11.67 18.84 -1.71
C ASN A 160 11.57 17.31 -1.68
N LYS A 161 12.71 16.62 -1.76
CA LYS A 161 12.76 15.14 -1.78
C LYS A 161 12.33 14.54 -0.44
N PHE A 162 12.50 15.27 0.67
CA PHE A 162 12.07 14.83 2.00
C PHE A 162 10.55 14.70 2.10
N ASP A 163 9.83 15.67 1.56
CA ASP A 163 8.36 15.68 1.49
C ASP A 163 7.83 14.46 0.72
N LYS A 164 8.48 14.13 -0.41
CA LYS A 164 8.21 12.96 -1.27
C LYS A 164 8.44 11.64 -0.56
N TYR A 165 9.51 11.58 0.22
CA TYR A 165 9.80 10.42 1.02
C TYR A 165 8.78 10.21 2.14
N PHE A 166 8.19 11.28 2.69
CA PHE A 166 7.15 11.17 3.71
C PHE A 166 5.92 10.38 3.22
N ILE A 167 5.54 10.53 1.94
CA ILE A 167 4.47 9.71 1.36
C ILE A 167 4.85 8.22 1.36
N ALA A 168 6.08 7.89 0.98
CA ALA A 168 6.56 6.51 1.00
C ALA A 168 6.54 5.94 2.43
N ILE A 169 6.92 6.73 3.44
CA ILE A 169 6.79 6.36 4.87
C ILE A 169 5.33 6.12 5.24
N LEU A 170 4.43 7.04 4.88
CA LEU A 170 3.00 6.92 5.22
C LEU A 170 2.34 5.70 4.58
N ILE A 171 2.64 5.41 3.31
CA ILE A 171 2.19 4.21 2.63
C ILE A 171 2.74 2.98 3.33
N SER A 172 4.05 2.95 3.59
CA SER A 172 4.74 1.85 4.28
C SER A 172 4.10 1.56 5.64
N PHE A 173 3.85 2.60 6.43
CA PHE A 173 3.20 2.50 7.73
C PHE A 173 1.76 1.99 7.61
N THR A 174 0.98 2.52 6.67
CA THR A 174 -0.41 2.10 6.44
C THR A 174 -0.48 0.62 6.05
N ILE A 175 0.35 0.17 5.11
CA ILE A 175 0.37 -1.24 4.69
C ILE A 175 0.85 -2.12 5.85
N SER A 176 1.88 -1.71 6.58
CA SER A 176 2.39 -2.45 7.75
C SER A 176 1.29 -2.64 8.80
N TYR A 177 0.52 -1.58 9.06
CA TYR A 177 -0.58 -1.61 9.99
C TYR A 177 -1.69 -2.56 9.52
N LEU A 178 -2.09 -2.48 8.25
CA LEU A 178 -3.13 -3.33 7.67
C LEU A 178 -2.73 -4.80 7.65
N LEU A 179 -1.47 -5.11 7.34
CA LEU A 179 -0.92 -6.47 7.45
C LEU A 179 -0.98 -6.97 8.90
N GLY A 180 -0.60 -6.12 9.85
CA GLY A 180 -0.61 -6.41 11.28
C GLY A 180 -2.00 -6.57 11.91
N GLU A 181 -3.04 -5.99 11.32
CA GLU A 181 -4.43 -6.23 11.73
C GLU A 181 -4.94 -7.61 11.29
N GLY A 182 -4.21 -8.30 10.41
CA GLY A 182 -4.39 -9.71 10.10
C GLY A 182 -5.06 -9.99 8.76
N ARG A 183 -5.12 -11.28 8.41
CA ARG A 183 -5.50 -11.80 7.08
C ARG A 183 -6.96 -11.56 6.67
N LYS A 184 -7.79 -11.14 7.62
CA LYS A 184 -9.21 -10.80 7.36
C LYS A 184 -9.38 -9.46 6.67
N HIS A 185 -8.31 -8.69 6.49
CA HIS A 185 -8.37 -7.41 5.80
C HIS A 185 -8.67 -7.53 4.31
N TRP A 186 -9.32 -6.49 3.79
CA TRP A 186 -9.71 -6.40 2.38
C TRP A 186 -8.51 -6.53 1.43
N ILE A 187 -7.30 -6.13 1.86
CA ILE A 187 -6.08 -6.21 1.04
C ILE A 187 -5.75 -7.66 0.65
N PHE A 188 -5.96 -8.63 1.55
CA PHE A 188 -5.73 -10.04 1.27
C PHE A 188 -6.78 -10.58 0.28
N LYS A 189 -8.04 -10.20 0.45
CA LYS A 189 -9.11 -10.56 -0.49
C LYS A 189 -8.86 -9.94 -1.88
N PHE A 190 -8.51 -8.65 -1.93
CA PHE A 190 -8.15 -7.95 -3.16
C PHE A 190 -7.02 -8.66 -3.90
N THR A 191 -5.90 -8.95 -3.23
CA THR A 191 -4.76 -9.62 -3.88
C THR A 191 -5.12 -11.04 -4.33
N ARG A 192 -5.89 -11.79 -3.54
CA ARG A 192 -6.32 -13.14 -3.90
C ARG A 192 -7.19 -13.13 -5.16
N LEU A 193 -8.14 -12.20 -5.25
CA LEU A 193 -9.00 -12.03 -6.41
C LEU A 193 -8.21 -11.56 -7.64
N LEU A 194 -7.32 -10.57 -7.48
CA LEU A 194 -6.44 -10.10 -8.55
C LEU A 194 -5.60 -11.24 -9.13
N VAL A 195 -4.92 -12.01 -8.27
CA VAL A 195 -4.09 -13.13 -8.72
C VAL A 195 -4.96 -14.25 -9.31
N SER A 196 -6.13 -14.52 -8.76
CA SER A 196 -7.09 -15.49 -9.30
C SER A 196 -7.56 -15.11 -10.71
N ASP A 197 -7.84 -13.83 -10.96
CA ASP A 197 -8.29 -13.33 -12.26
C ASP A 197 -7.14 -13.36 -13.29
N VAL A 198 -5.93 -12.94 -12.89
CA VAL A 198 -4.73 -13.00 -13.74
C VAL A 198 -4.39 -14.45 -14.09
N THR A 199 -4.30 -15.34 -13.09
CA THR A 199 -3.98 -16.75 -13.32
C THR A 199 -5.01 -17.43 -14.21
N HIS A 200 -6.29 -17.08 -14.07
CA HIS A 200 -7.32 -17.58 -14.98
C HIS A 200 -7.17 -17.04 -16.39
N ALA A 201 -6.93 -15.73 -16.56
CA ALA A 201 -6.72 -15.12 -17.88
C ALA A 201 -5.55 -15.77 -18.64
N PHE A 202 -4.49 -16.16 -17.92
CA PHE A 202 -3.31 -16.82 -18.49
C PHE A 202 -3.34 -18.36 -18.39
N HIS A 203 -4.45 -18.97 -17.94
CA HIS A 203 -4.57 -20.43 -17.75
C HIS A 203 -3.47 -21.07 -16.87
N ILE A 204 -2.96 -20.32 -15.89
CA ILE A 204 -1.92 -20.76 -14.95
C ILE A 204 -2.58 -21.38 -13.71
N LYS A 205 -2.03 -22.49 -13.20
CA LYS A 205 -2.50 -23.09 -11.93
C LYS A 205 -2.27 -22.13 -10.75
N ASN A 206 -3.35 -21.63 -10.16
CA ASN A 206 -3.28 -20.74 -9.01
C ASN A 206 -2.90 -21.50 -7.71
N HIS A 207 -1.77 -21.17 -7.12
CA HIS A 207 -1.33 -21.66 -5.79
C HIS A 207 -1.17 -20.51 -4.79
N HIS A 208 -1.78 -19.36 -5.07
CA HIS A 208 -1.64 -18.15 -4.25
C HIS A 208 -2.36 -18.31 -2.92
N THR A 209 -1.67 -17.95 -1.84
CA THR A 209 -2.19 -17.99 -0.46
C THR A 209 -1.93 -16.65 0.23
N ASP A 210 -2.56 -16.41 1.38
CA ASP A 210 -2.36 -15.17 2.13
C ASP A 210 -0.90 -14.96 2.56
N ASN A 211 -0.12 -16.04 2.73
CA ASN A 211 1.32 -15.94 2.99
C ASN A 211 2.05 -15.25 1.83
N HIS A 212 1.64 -15.50 0.58
CA HIS A 212 2.25 -14.89 -0.60
C HIS A 212 2.03 -13.38 -0.59
N THR A 213 0.78 -12.96 -0.36
CA THR A 213 0.43 -11.54 -0.20
C THR A 213 1.21 -10.90 0.94
N TYR A 214 1.31 -11.59 2.09
CA TYR A 214 2.02 -11.09 3.26
C TYR A 214 3.49 -10.81 2.98
N VAL A 215 4.20 -11.79 2.39
CA VAL A 215 5.63 -11.67 2.09
C VAL A 215 5.89 -10.64 0.99
N ALA A 216 5.08 -10.63 -0.08
CA ALA A 216 5.22 -9.66 -1.16
C ALA A 216 5.00 -8.21 -0.68
N LEU A 217 3.95 -7.98 0.12
CA LEU A 217 3.68 -6.64 0.66
C LEU A 217 4.70 -6.21 1.73
N SER A 218 5.24 -7.15 2.51
CA SER A 218 6.34 -6.84 3.44
C SER A 218 7.62 -6.47 2.69
N GLY A 219 7.94 -7.18 1.60
CA GLY A 219 9.02 -6.79 0.69
C GLY A 219 8.77 -5.41 0.08
N PHE A 220 7.54 -5.12 -0.34
CA PHE A 220 7.13 -3.81 -0.85
C PHE A 220 7.36 -2.68 0.15
N ILE A 221 7.00 -2.88 1.43
CA ILE A 221 7.28 -1.93 2.51
C ILE A 221 8.79 -1.69 2.64
N ILE A 222 9.60 -2.75 2.64
CA ILE A 222 11.07 -2.63 2.71
C ILE A 222 11.59 -1.83 1.51
N GLY A 223 11.09 -2.11 0.30
CA GLY A 223 11.48 -1.37 -0.91
C GLY A 223 11.12 0.11 -0.84
N LEU A 224 9.93 0.46 -0.36
CA LEU A 224 9.53 1.86 -0.17
C LEU A 224 10.46 2.59 0.81
N LEU A 225 10.85 1.93 1.90
CA LEU A 225 11.72 2.52 2.91
C LEU A 225 13.19 2.57 2.45
N ALA A 226 13.63 1.59 1.67
CA ALA A 226 15.00 1.49 1.14
C ALA A 226 15.36 2.60 0.15
N ASP A 227 14.39 3.41 -0.29
CA ASP A 227 14.65 4.60 -1.11
C ASP A 227 15.23 5.78 -0.31
N ALA A 228 15.13 5.80 1.04
CA ALA A 228 15.69 6.89 1.87
C ALA A 228 17.19 7.09 1.65
N PRO A 229 18.03 6.04 1.78
CA PRO A 229 19.45 6.15 1.49
C PRO A 229 19.73 6.67 0.07
N LEU A 230 18.93 6.28 -0.91
CA LEU A 230 19.11 6.70 -2.31
C LEU A 230 18.81 8.19 -2.51
N ILE A 231 17.81 8.69 -1.80
CA ILE A 231 17.49 10.13 -1.74
C ILE A 231 18.64 10.91 -1.10
N LEU A 232 19.22 10.41 0.01
CA LEU A 232 20.37 11.03 0.68
C LEU A 232 21.61 11.05 -0.22
N MET A 233 21.84 9.98 -0.99
CA MET A 233 22.91 9.88 -1.98
C MET A 233 22.65 10.70 -3.26
N LYS A 234 21.52 11.43 -3.32
CA LYS A 234 21.09 12.23 -4.49
C LYS A 234 20.98 11.44 -5.80
N SER A 235 20.88 10.11 -5.76
CA SER A 235 20.74 9.29 -6.96
C SER A 235 19.34 9.47 -7.56
N MET A 236 19.25 10.00 -8.79
CA MET A 236 17.97 10.30 -9.43
C MET A 236 17.26 9.04 -9.96
N TYR A 237 18.02 8.03 -10.38
CA TYR A 237 17.51 6.80 -10.97
C TYR A 237 17.85 5.55 -10.16
N GLY A 238 18.49 5.72 -9.00
CA GLY A 238 18.98 4.63 -8.16
C GLY A 238 17.89 3.62 -7.81
N GLY A 239 16.71 4.09 -7.42
CA GLY A 239 15.61 3.21 -7.06
C GLY A 239 15.02 2.45 -8.27
N TYR A 240 15.07 3.03 -9.48
CA TYR A 240 14.70 2.28 -10.68
C TYR A 240 15.70 1.16 -11.00
N TYR A 241 17.00 1.45 -10.98
CA TYR A 241 18.02 0.44 -11.30
C TYR A 241 18.06 -0.67 -10.25
N LEU A 242 18.08 -0.31 -8.96
CA LEU A 242 18.04 -1.31 -7.89
C LEU A 242 16.72 -2.06 -7.89
N GLY A 243 15.61 -1.39 -8.17
CA GLY A 243 14.31 -2.01 -8.25
C GLY A 243 14.21 -3.05 -9.36
N LEU A 244 14.67 -2.72 -10.56
CA LEU A 244 14.78 -3.64 -11.69
C LEU A 244 15.73 -4.81 -11.37
N GLY A 245 16.87 -4.53 -10.73
CA GLY A 245 17.80 -5.56 -10.27
C GLY A 245 17.16 -6.55 -9.30
N CYS A 246 16.38 -6.05 -8.34
CA CYS A 246 15.63 -6.88 -7.38
C CYS A 246 14.57 -7.75 -8.08
N ILE A 247 13.84 -7.20 -9.06
CA ILE A 247 12.86 -7.95 -9.85
C ILE A 247 13.56 -9.02 -10.69
N ALA A 248 14.65 -8.68 -11.36
CA ALA A 248 15.44 -9.64 -12.14
C ALA A 248 15.97 -10.78 -11.24
N LEU A 249 16.49 -10.46 -10.06
CA LEU A 249 16.93 -11.45 -9.08
C LEU A 249 15.77 -12.34 -8.61
N ALA A 250 14.59 -11.76 -8.36
CA ALA A 250 13.40 -12.52 -8.00
C ALA A 250 13.03 -13.55 -9.09
N VAL A 251 13.07 -13.13 -10.36
CA VAL A 251 12.82 -14.00 -11.52
C VAL A 251 13.87 -15.10 -11.61
N ILE A 252 15.16 -14.77 -11.52
CA ILE A 252 16.26 -15.74 -11.52
C ILE A 252 16.06 -16.78 -10.41
N LEU A 253 15.77 -16.34 -9.18
CA LEU A 253 15.56 -17.24 -8.03
C LEU A 253 14.36 -18.17 -8.21
N VAL A 254 13.31 -17.72 -8.92
CA VAL A 254 12.19 -18.61 -9.29
C VAL A 254 12.67 -19.71 -10.22
N PHE A 255 13.42 -19.36 -11.28
CA PHE A 255 13.88 -20.33 -12.28
C PHE A 255 15.00 -21.25 -11.78
N SER A 256 15.99 -20.75 -11.04
CA SER A 256 17.08 -21.57 -10.49
C SER A 256 16.58 -22.67 -9.55
N LYS A 257 15.49 -22.41 -8.81
CA LYS A 257 14.89 -23.40 -7.89
C LYS A 257 13.94 -24.37 -8.58
N VAL A 258 13.37 -24.01 -9.72
CA VAL A 258 12.63 -24.95 -10.58
C VAL A 258 13.61 -26.00 -11.14
N ASN A 259 14.82 -25.57 -11.52
CA ASN A 259 15.84 -26.48 -12.07
C ASN A 259 16.51 -27.35 -10.99
N ALA A 260 16.64 -26.88 -9.75
CA ALA A 260 17.25 -27.65 -8.65
C ALA A 260 16.36 -28.80 -8.11
N LYS A 261 15.11 -28.93 -8.57
CA LYS A 261 14.18 -30.02 -8.18
C LYS A 261 14.13 -31.19 -9.16
N VAL A 262 15.10 -31.30 -10.08
CA VAL A 262 15.35 -32.53 -10.84
C VAL A 262 16.68 -33.13 -10.38
N PRO A 263 16.62 -34.07 -9.44
CA PRO A 263 17.38 -35.31 -9.58
C PRO A 263 16.37 -36.45 -9.70
N GLY A 264 16.47 -37.18 -10.83
CA GLY A 264 15.82 -38.48 -10.99
C GLY A 264 16.40 -39.53 -10.05
#